data_AF-A0A846Z8K6-F1
#
_entry.id   AF-A0A846Z8K6-F1
#
_cell.length_a   1.000
_cell.length_b   1.000
_cell.length_c   1.000
_cell.angle_alpha   90.00
_cell.angle_beta   90.00
_cell.angle_gamma   90.00
#
_symmetry.space_group_name_H-M   'P 1'
#
loop_
_entity.id
_entity.type
_entity.pdbx_description
1 polymer ?
#
loop_
_entity_poly.entity_id
_entity_poly.type
_entity_poly.pdbx_seq_one_letter_code
_entity_poly.pdbx_strand_id
1 'polypeptide(L)'
;MTDGDVFLTVPAQVVRGHGYTAVRIGGRLRVTDGPDLRGVEIECRTRPDDRDRWWFTWGGGIWMCEGDHVTEALVQVKTALRRVGP
;
A
#
# COMPACT_ATOMS: atom_id res chain seq x y z
N MET A 1 -1.43 -14.46 11.51
CA MET A 1 -1.86 -13.44 10.54
C MET A 1 -1.99 -12.16 11.32
N THR A 2 -1.12 -11.18 11.10
CA THR A 2 -1.18 -9.87 11.78
C THR A 2 -2.43 -9.15 11.28
N ASP A 3 -3.23 -8.51 12.14
CA ASP A 3 -4.51 -7.88 11.73
C ASP A 3 -4.35 -6.90 10.55
N GLY A 4 -3.21 -6.19 10.48
CA GLY A 4 -2.87 -5.29 9.38
C GLY A 4 -2.72 -5.96 8.01
N ASP A 5 -2.48 -7.29 7.96
CA ASP A 5 -2.41 -8.02 6.70
C ASP A 5 -3.76 -8.08 6.00
N VAL A 6 -4.87 -8.12 6.74
CA VAL A 6 -6.21 -8.16 6.14
C VAL A 6 -6.48 -6.86 5.38
N PHE A 7 -6.07 -5.72 5.93
CA PHE A 7 -6.24 -4.38 5.33
C PHE A 7 -5.52 -4.20 4.00
N LEU A 8 -4.48 -4.99 3.73
CA LEU A 8 -3.75 -4.92 2.47
C LEU A 8 -4.35 -5.84 1.37
N THR A 9 -5.41 -6.60 1.65
CA THR A 9 -6.06 -7.49 0.67
C THR A 9 -6.84 -6.70 -0.38
N VAL A 10 -7.69 -5.76 0.05
CA VAL A 10 -8.49 -4.92 -0.86
C VAL A 10 -7.60 -4.01 -1.70
N PRO A 11 -6.60 -3.29 -1.14
CA PRO A 11 -5.63 -2.54 -1.94
C PRO A 11 -4.93 -3.39 -3.00
N ALA A 12 -4.51 -4.63 -2.66
CA ALA A 12 -3.88 -5.53 -3.62
C ALA A 12 -4.79 -5.88 -4.79
N GLN A 13 -6.08 -6.12 -4.56
CA GLN A 13 -7.06 -6.36 -5.62
C GLN A 13 -7.29 -5.11 -6.47
N VAL A 14 -7.42 -3.95 -5.83
CA VAL A 14 -7.64 -2.67 -6.51
C VAL A 14 -6.47 -2.31 -7.42
N VAL A 15 -5.23 -2.35 -6.94
CA VAL A 15 -4.07 -2.02 -7.79
C VAL A 15 -3.95 -2.99 -8.98
N ARG A 16 -4.24 -4.28 -8.79
CA ARG A 16 -4.27 -5.27 -9.87
C ARG A 16 -5.35 -4.97 -10.91
N GLY A 17 -6.54 -4.55 -10.46
CA GLY A 17 -7.62 -4.08 -11.35
C GLY A 17 -7.24 -2.85 -12.18
N HIS A 18 -6.22 -2.10 -11.76
CA HIS A 18 -5.66 -0.96 -12.50
C HIS A 18 -4.42 -1.31 -13.33
N GLY A 19 -4.08 -2.59 -13.49
CA GLY A 19 -2.97 -3.05 -14.34
C GLY A 19 -1.61 -3.11 -13.66
N TYR A 20 -1.52 -2.82 -12.36
CA TYR A 20 -0.27 -2.92 -11.62
C TYR A 20 -0.04 -4.33 -11.09
N THR A 21 1.24 -4.69 -10.92
CA THR A 21 1.62 -5.91 -10.23
C THR A 21 1.65 -5.65 -8.73
N ALA A 22 1.04 -6.54 -7.94
CA ALA A 22 1.00 -6.45 -6.48
C ALA A 22 1.44 -7.77 -5.87
N VAL A 23 2.52 -7.75 -5.10
CA VAL A 23 3.11 -8.93 -4.46
C VAL A 23 3.18 -8.69 -2.95
N ARG A 24 2.75 -9.68 -2.18
CA ARG A 24 2.91 -9.66 -0.73
C ARG A 24 4.32 -10.08 -0.35
N ILE A 25 4.95 -9.28 0.50
CA ILE A 25 6.31 -9.53 1.01
C ILE A 25 6.25 -9.31 2.53
N GLY A 26 6.05 -10.38 3.28
CA GLY A 26 5.76 -10.30 4.72
C GLY A 26 4.51 -9.45 4.99
N GLY A 27 4.58 -8.55 5.98
CA GLY A 27 3.50 -7.62 6.35
C GLY A 27 3.32 -6.42 5.40
N ARG A 28 3.86 -6.51 4.18
CA ARG A 28 3.87 -5.42 3.19
C ARG A 28 3.24 -5.86 1.88
N LEU A 29 2.79 -4.86 1.13
CA LEU A 29 2.40 -4.98 -0.26
C LEU A 29 3.38 -4.19 -1.12
N ARG A 30 4.15 -4.90 -1.94
CA ARG A 30 4.97 -4.31 -3.00
C ARG A 30 4.12 -4.12 -4.25
N VAL A 31 4.11 -2.91 -4.80
CA VAL A 31 3.40 -2.57 -6.04
C VAL A 31 4.41 -2.11 -7.08
N THR A 32 4.30 -2.62 -8.30
CA THR A 32 5.17 -2.27 -9.44
C THR A 32 4.34 -2.07 -10.71
N ASP A 33 4.89 -1.33 -11.68
CA ASP A 33 4.31 -1.14 -13.03
C ASP A 33 4.75 -2.26 -14.02
N GLY A 34 5.29 -3.35 -13.48
CA GLY A 34 5.85 -4.49 -14.20
C GLY A 34 6.68 -5.37 -13.25
N PRO A 35 6.81 -6.68 -13.49
CA PRO A 35 7.42 -7.62 -12.55
C PRO A 35 8.87 -7.28 -12.17
N ASP A 36 9.63 -6.68 -13.09
CA ASP A 36 11.06 -6.37 -12.91
C ASP A 36 11.34 -4.87 -12.71
N LEU A 37 10.29 -4.04 -12.60
CA LEU A 37 10.43 -2.59 -12.48
C LEU A 37 10.60 -2.14 -11.03
N ARG A 38 11.10 -0.91 -10.87
CA ARG A 38 11.09 -0.23 -9.57
C ARG A 38 9.66 -0.14 -9.04
N GLY A 39 9.54 -0.38 -7.74
CA GLY A 39 8.25 -0.48 -7.07
C GLY A 39 8.21 0.31 -5.78
N VAL A 40 7.00 0.50 -5.29
CA VAL A 40 6.74 1.10 -3.99
C VAL A 40 6.24 0.03 -3.03
N GLU A 41 6.54 0.19 -1.75
CA GLU A 41 6.06 -0.68 -0.69
C GLU A 41 5.10 0.08 0.19
N ILE A 42 3.94 -0.53 0.44
CA ILE A 42 2.98 -0.05 1.43
C ILE A 42 2.77 -1.10 2.51
N GLU A 43 2.52 -0.65 3.72
CA GLU A 43 2.17 -1.46 4.89
C GLU A 43 0.87 -0.93 5.49
N CYS A 44 0.35 -1.64 6.49
CA CYS A 44 -0.76 -1.14 7.30
C CYS A 44 -0.40 -1.24 8.79
N ARG A 45 -0.63 -0.16 9.53
CA ARG A 45 -0.28 -0.03 10.96
C ARG A 45 -1.36 0.74 11.70
N THR A 46 -1.55 0.46 12.98
CA THR A 46 -2.37 1.30 13.84
C THR A 46 -1.61 2.59 14.16
N ARG A 47 -2.33 3.72 14.22
CA ARG A 47 -1.78 5.02 14.57
C ARG A 47 -2.23 5.39 15.99
N PRO A 48 -1.32 5.39 16.99
CA PRO A 48 -1.69 5.62 18.40
C PRO A 48 -2.39 6.97 18.63
N ASP A 49 -1.92 8.02 17.97
CA ASP A 49 -2.48 9.38 18.08
C ASP A 49 -3.84 9.55 17.41
N ASP A 50 -4.34 8.51 16.74
CA ASP A 50 -5.63 8.50 16.05
C ASP A 50 -6.49 7.32 16.52
N ARG A 51 -6.58 7.13 17.84
CA ARG A 51 -7.41 6.10 18.50
C ARG A 51 -7.15 4.68 17.98
N ASP A 52 -5.88 4.38 17.70
CA ASP A 52 -5.44 3.10 17.14
C ASP A 52 -6.13 2.74 15.81
N ARG A 53 -6.62 3.74 15.06
CA ARG A 53 -7.14 3.54 13.71
C ARG A 53 -6.06 2.95 12.82
N TRP A 54 -6.48 2.10 11.89
CA TRP A 54 -5.59 1.54 10.88
C TRP A 54 -5.29 2.59 9.82
N TRP A 55 -4.02 2.69 9.46
CA TRP A 55 -3.53 3.60 8.43
C TRP A 55 -2.65 2.82 7.45
N PHE A 56 -2.72 3.18 6.18
CA PHE A 56 -1.70 2.80 5.22
C PHE A 56 -0.45 3.64 5.47
N THR A 57 0.71 3.00 5.32
CA THR A 57 2.01 3.65 5.42
C THR A 57 2.89 3.25 4.26
N TRP A 58 3.78 4.14 3.83
CA TRP A 58 4.92 3.73 3.02
C TRP A 58 5.87 2.84 3.83
N GLY A 59 6.76 2.11 3.13
CA GLY A 59 7.89 1.43 3.76
C GLY A 59 8.64 2.35 4.72
N GLY A 60 8.86 1.88 5.95
CA GLY A 60 9.48 2.69 7.02
C GLY A 60 8.50 3.45 7.90
N GLY A 61 7.19 3.28 7.71
CA GLY A 61 6.16 3.81 8.62
C GLY A 61 5.75 5.26 8.36
N ILE A 62 5.98 5.79 7.16
CA ILE A 62 5.53 7.13 6.77
C ILE A 62 4.02 7.07 6.47
N TRP A 63 3.21 7.80 7.22
CA TRP A 63 1.75 7.80 7.10
C TRP A 63 1.25 8.27 5.72
N MET A 64 0.26 7.57 5.17
CA MET A 64 -0.39 7.90 3.88
C MET A 64 -1.82 8.40 4.08
N CYS A 65 -2.72 7.50 4.45
CA CYS A 65 -4.16 7.73 4.62
C CYS A 65 -4.76 6.63 5.51
N GLU A 66 -6.01 6.81 5.95
CA GLU A 66 -6.75 5.81 6.74
C GLU A 66 -6.91 4.49 5.96
N GLY A 67 -6.94 3.37 6.68
CA GLY A 67 -6.92 2.01 6.12
C GLY A 67 -8.18 1.62 5.35
N ASP A 68 -9.27 2.35 5.52
CA ASP A 68 -10.52 2.21 4.77
C ASP A 68 -10.56 3.09 3.51
N HIS A 69 -9.65 4.07 3.37
CA HIS A 69 -9.55 4.96 2.22
C HIS A 69 -8.76 4.33 1.05
N VAL A 70 -9.19 3.17 0.56
CA VAL A 70 -8.45 2.38 -0.45
C VAL A 70 -8.24 3.16 -1.77
N THR A 71 -9.23 3.95 -2.21
CA THR A 71 -9.10 4.78 -3.42
C THR A 71 -8.03 5.86 -3.26
N GLU A 72 -7.91 6.45 -2.06
CA GLU A 72 -6.89 7.44 -1.76
C GLU A 72 -5.50 6.79 -1.78
N ALA A 73 -5.36 5.63 -1.12
CA ALA A 73 -4.12 4.85 -1.14
C ALA A 73 -3.68 4.52 -2.57
N LEU A 74 -4.61 4.13 -3.44
CA LEU A 74 -4.35 3.88 -4.86
C LEU A 74 -3.82 5.12 -5.59
N VAL A 75 -4.43 6.29 -5.39
CA VAL A 75 -4.00 7.53 -6.04
C VAL A 75 -2.57 7.90 -5.60
N GLN A 76 -2.27 7.76 -4.31
CA GLN A 76 -0.94 7.99 -3.78
C GLN A 76 0.08 6.98 -4.36
N VAL A 77 -0.26 5.69 -4.42
CA VAL A 77 0.59 4.64 -5.03
C VAL A 77 0.90 4.93 -6.49
N LYS A 78 -0.13 5.26 -7.30
CA LYS A 78 0.05 5.65 -8.70
C LYS A 78 0.99 6.85 -8.84
N THR A 79 0.83 7.84 -7.98
CA THR A 79 1.66 9.06 -7.98
C THR A 79 3.11 8.72 -7.63
N ALA A 80 3.33 7.86 -6.63
CA ALA A 80 4.66 7.42 -6.22
C ALA A 80 5.34 6.58 -7.31
N LEU A 81 4.62 5.66 -7.96
CA LEU A 81 5.12 4.85 -9.08
C LEU A 81 5.62 5.73 -10.24
N ARG A 82 4.86 6.76 -10.62
CA ARG A 82 5.29 7.73 -11.65
C ARG A 82 6.57 8.49 -11.30
N ARG A 83 6.87 8.66 -9.99
CA ARG A 83 8.07 9.37 -9.53
C ARG A 83 9.30 8.48 -9.47
N VAL A 84 9.14 7.19 -9.19
CA VAL A 84 10.28 6.26 -9.11
C VAL A 84 10.76 5.78 -10.49
N GLY A 85 9.94 5.98 -11.52
CA GLY A 85 10.24 5.58 -12.90
C GLY A 85 10.22 4.06 -13.09
N PRO A 86 10.27 3.58 -14.35
CA PRO A 86 10.50 2.17 -14.65
C PRO A 86 11.85 1.69 -14.10
#